data_AF-A0A0D3IXM9-F1
#
_entry.id   AF-A0A0D3IXM9-F1
#
_cell.length_a   1.000
_cell.length_b   1.000
_cell.length_c   1.000
_cell.angle_alpha   90.00
_cell.angle_beta   90.00
_cell.angle_gamma   90.00
#
_symmetry.space_group_name_H-M   'P 1'
#
loop_
_entity.id
_entity.type
_entity.pdbx_description
1 polymer ?
#
loop_
_entity_poly.entity_id
_entity_poly.type
_entity_poly.pdbx_seq_one_letter_code
_entity_poly.pdbx_strand_id
1 'polypeptide(L)'
;MSNEEGSVPVPGGGSLSKQPNFRREWDKEAFEAKAKARLAEEESLEEERERKKTAPAPIVQRAPLQRRTEELRLDKFEGSRQLVTGAQAQAGSFSAAYHCKVCDCVLRDSANYLLHINGRKHNRMLGMSMRAERSTLEEVKARFDAHREERDSSAASEATPRAPSRRGPGAPATRLRDTCNR
;
A
#
# COMPACT_ATOMS: atom_id res chain seq x y z
N MET A 1 4.55 -61.24 -32.10
CA MET A 1 3.73 -60.89 -33.27
C MET A 1 4.64 -60.14 -34.22
N SER A 2 5.28 -60.90 -35.10
CA SER A 2 6.07 -60.43 -36.22
C SER A 2 5.21 -59.53 -37.10
N ASN A 3 5.78 -58.43 -37.59
CA ASN A 3 5.38 -57.83 -38.86
C ASN A 3 6.64 -57.17 -39.43
N GLU A 4 7.28 -57.91 -40.32
CA GLU A 4 8.34 -57.46 -41.20
C GLU A 4 7.66 -56.80 -42.40
N GLU A 5 7.88 -55.51 -42.62
CA GLU A 5 7.46 -54.84 -43.86
C GLU A 5 8.71 -54.35 -44.60
N GLY A 6 8.90 -54.95 -45.78
CA GLY A 6 10.08 -54.85 -46.61
C GLY A 6 10.31 -53.46 -47.19
N SER A 7 11.59 -53.07 -47.22
CA SER A 7 12.09 -51.89 -47.91
C SER A 7 12.40 -52.23 -49.36
N VAL A 8 11.75 -51.54 -50.30
CA VAL A 8 12.08 -51.60 -51.74
C VAL A 8 12.97 -50.39 -52.08
N PRO A 9 14.15 -50.55 -52.70
CA PRO A 9 14.98 -49.42 -53.10
C PRO A 9 14.57 -48.91 -54.49
N VAL A 10 14.29 -47.60 -54.59
CA VAL A 10 14.08 -46.92 -55.88
C VAL A 10 15.38 -46.22 -56.28
N PRO A 11 15.96 -46.51 -57.47
CA PRO A 11 17.13 -45.79 -57.97
C PRO A 11 16.69 -44.62 -58.85
N GLY A 12 17.23 -43.43 -58.59
CA GLY A 12 16.97 -42.26 -59.41
C GLY A 12 17.76 -41.06 -58.93
N GLY A 13 18.97 -40.90 -59.47
CA GLY A 13 19.85 -39.78 -59.17
C GLY A 13 19.26 -38.44 -59.62
N GLY A 14 19.36 -37.46 -58.74
CA GLY A 14 19.21 -36.05 -59.04
C GLY A 14 20.08 -35.29 -58.05
N SER A 15 21.19 -34.73 -58.54
CA SER A 15 22.08 -33.85 -57.78
C SER A 15 21.32 -32.62 -57.32
N LEU A 16 20.74 -32.68 -56.12
CA LEU A 16 20.12 -31.54 -55.46
C LEU A 16 21.23 -30.61 -54.99
N SER A 17 21.56 -29.64 -55.84
CA SER A 17 22.20 -28.39 -55.42
C SER A 17 21.52 -27.93 -54.12
N LYS A 18 22.29 -27.83 -53.04
CA LYS A 18 21.78 -27.48 -51.71
C LYS A 18 21.22 -26.06 -51.74
N GLN A 19 19.94 -25.95 -52.10
CA GLN A 19 19.22 -24.68 -52.00
C GLN A 19 19.11 -24.33 -50.52
N PRO A 20 19.31 -23.06 -50.11
CA PRO A 20 19.12 -22.67 -48.73
C PRO A 20 17.65 -22.90 -48.37
N ASN A 21 17.40 -23.82 -47.44
CA ASN A 21 16.08 -24.01 -46.87
C ASN A 21 15.69 -22.69 -46.17
N PHE A 22 14.77 -21.93 -46.78
CA PHE A 22 14.15 -20.74 -46.16
C PHE A 22 13.26 -21.11 -44.95
N ARG A 23 13.15 -22.41 -44.64
CA ARG A 23 12.40 -22.93 -43.52
C ARG A 23 13.32 -23.03 -42.31
N ARG A 24 12.99 -22.26 -41.28
CA ARG A 24 13.69 -22.25 -39.99
C ARG A 24 13.57 -23.64 -39.34
N GLU A 25 14.67 -24.37 -39.33
CA GLU A 25 14.81 -25.60 -38.57
C GLU A 25 15.06 -25.22 -37.11
N TRP A 26 14.24 -25.74 -36.20
CA TRP A 26 14.41 -25.51 -34.77
C TRP A 26 15.32 -26.61 -34.22
N ASP A 27 16.53 -26.23 -33.81
CA ASP A 27 17.49 -27.14 -33.19
C ASP A 27 17.00 -27.53 -31.78
N LYS A 28 16.35 -28.69 -31.69
CA LYS A 28 15.72 -29.17 -30.45
C LYS A 28 16.67 -29.15 -29.26
N GLU A 29 17.93 -29.55 -29.45
CA GLU A 29 18.95 -29.56 -28.40
C GLU A 29 19.30 -28.16 -27.88
N ALA A 30 19.40 -27.16 -28.76
CA ALA A 30 19.68 -25.78 -28.37
C ALA A 30 18.52 -25.17 -27.57
N PHE A 31 17.28 -25.51 -27.95
CA PHE A 31 16.09 -25.09 -27.20
C PHE A 31 15.92 -25.82 -25.88
N GLU A 32 16.25 -27.12 -25.81
CA GLU A 32 16.27 -27.88 -24.57
C GLU A 32 17.36 -27.39 -23.62
N ALA A 33 18.56 -27.08 -24.12
CA ALA A 33 19.63 -26.48 -23.33
C ALA A 33 19.23 -25.10 -22.80
N LYS A 34 18.57 -24.28 -23.63
CA LYS A 34 18.06 -22.96 -23.22
C LYS A 34 16.91 -23.07 -22.22
N ALA A 35 16.03 -24.06 -22.37
CA ALA A 35 14.97 -24.33 -21.41
C ALA A 35 15.53 -24.79 -20.06
N LYS A 36 16.52 -25.69 -20.06
CA LYS A 36 17.22 -26.14 -18.85
C LYS A 36 17.98 -25.01 -18.17
N ALA A 37 18.67 -24.15 -18.93
CA ALA A 37 19.37 -22.99 -18.37
C ALA A 37 18.39 -22.04 -17.65
N ARG A 38 17.23 -21.76 -18.26
CA ARG A 38 16.19 -20.93 -17.63
C ARG A 38 15.61 -21.55 -16.37
N LEU A 39 15.35 -22.87 -16.38
CA LEU A 39 14.85 -23.60 -15.21
C LEU A 39 15.88 -23.63 -14.08
N ALA A 40 17.16 -23.86 -14.38
CA ALA A 40 18.22 -23.85 -13.38
C ALA A 40 18.43 -22.44 -12.77
N GLU A 41 18.29 -21.38 -13.58
CA GLU A 41 18.32 -20.01 -13.08
C GLU A 41 17.12 -19.72 -12.16
N GLU A 42 15.90 -20.08 -12.56
CA GLU A 42 14.69 -19.95 -11.74
C GLU A 42 14.81 -20.74 -10.42
N GLU A 43 15.30 -21.98 -10.46
CA GLU A 43 15.54 -22.83 -9.28
C GLU A 43 16.59 -22.21 -8.35
N SER A 44 17.70 -21.69 -8.89
CA SER A 44 18.73 -21.03 -8.08
C SER A 44 18.22 -19.77 -7.37
N LEU A 45 17.37 -18.98 -8.04
CA LEU A 45 16.74 -17.79 -7.45
C LEU A 45 15.71 -18.17 -6.37
N GLU A 46 14.98 -19.27 -6.56
CA GLU A 46 14.04 -19.79 -5.58
C GLU A 46 14.76 -20.35 -4.35
N GLU A 47 15.85 -21.10 -4.54
CA GLU A 47 16.72 -21.55 -3.45
C GLU A 47 17.32 -20.37 -2.68
N GLU A 48 17.79 -19.32 -3.36
CA GLU A 48 18.33 -18.12 -2.70
C GLU A 48 17.24 -17.42 -1.87
N ARG A 49 16.01 -17.38 -2.39
CA ARG A 49 14.84 -16.82 -1.70
C ARG A 49 14.46 -17.68 -0.48
N GLU A 50 14.49 -19.00 -0.59
CA GLU A 50 14.23 -19.92 0.52
C GLU A 50 15.30 -19.82 1.62
N ARG A 51 16.58 -19.76 1.24
CA ARG A 51 17.70 -19.53 2.19
C ARG A 51 17.54 -18.23 2.96
N LYS A 52 17.13 -17.15 2.28
CA LYS A 52 16.84 -15.85 2.93
C LYS A 52 15.64 -15.90 3.87
N LYS A 53 14.67 -16.81 3.65
CA LYS A 53 13.53 -17.02 4.56
C LYS A 53 13.91 -17.83 5.80
N THR A 54 14.76 -18.85 5.64
CA THR A 54 15.16 -19.77 6.73
C THR A 54 16.32 -19.25 7.57
N ALA A 55 17.14 -18.34 7.03
CA ALA A 55 18.23 -17.73 7.80
C ALA A 55 17.67 -16.97 9.01
N PRO A 56 18.13 -17.28 10.25
CA PRO A 56 17.70 -16.56 11.43
C PRO A 56 18.19 -15.11 11.34
N ALA A 57 17.27 -14.19 11.09
CA ALA A 57 17.59 -12.77 11.10
C ALA A 57 18.05 -12.37 12.51
N PRO A 58 19.11 -11.54 12.65
CA PRO A 58 19.56 -11.08 13.96
C PRO A 58 18.40 -10.39 14.69
N ILE A 59 18.25 -10.69 15.99
CA ILE A 59 17.25 -10.05 16.85
C ILE A 59 17.71 -8.61 17.11
N VAL A 60 17.42 -7.73 16.15
CA VAL A 60 17.67 -6.30 16.29
C VAL A 60 16.68 -5.75 17.31
N GLN A 61 17.17 -5.38 18.49
CA GLN A 61 16.40 -4.60 19.45
C GLN A 61 16.07 -3.26 18.81
N ARG A 62 14.80 -3.10 18.41
CA ARG A 62 14.30 -1.86 17.81
C ARG A 62 13.92 -0.89 18.91
N ALA A 63 14.15 0.40 18.66
CA ALA A 63 13.73 1.45 19.58
C ALA A 63 12.22 1.35 19.87
N PRO A 64 11.77 1.71 21.08
CA PRO A 64 10.36 1.76 21.42
C PRO A 64 9.60 2.79 20.55
N LEU A 65 8.29 2.61 20.45
CA LEU A 65 7.45 3.51 19.65
C LEU A 65 7.42 4.92 20.24
N GLN A 66 7.87 5.91 19.48
CA GLN A 66 7.83 7.32 19.88
C GLN A 66 6.57 8.03 19.37
N ARG A 67 6.10 9.03 20.13
CA ARG A 67 5.02 9.92 19.69
C ARG A 67 5.52 10.82 18.57
N ARG A 68 4.73 10.96 17.51
CA ARG A 68 4.98 11.90 16.43
C ARG A 68 4.85 13.36 16.91
N THR A 69 5.85 14.19 16.60
CA THR A 69 5.87 15.64 16.92
C THR A 69 5.33 16.52 15.79
N GLU A 70 5.47 16.09 14.54
CA GLU A 70 5.01 16.85 13.38
C GLU A 70 3.53 16.61 13.06
N GLU A 71 2.81 17.65 12.67
CA GLU A 71 1.42 17.54 12.25
C GLU A 71 1.29 17.00 10.82
N LEU A 72 0.39 16.03 10.65
CA LEU A 72 -0.01 15.52 9.35
C LEU A 72 -1.05 16.46 8.75
N ARG A 73 -0.62 17.38 7.88
CA ARG A 73 -1.55 18.24 7.14
C ARG A 73 -2.29 17.43 6.06
N LEU A 74 -3.31 16.67 6.46
CA LEU A 74 -4.19 15.91 5.56
C LEU A 74 -5.36 16.76 5.03
N ASP A 75 -5.67 17.84 5.73
CA ASP A 75 -6.87 18.66 5.48
C ASP A 75 -6.79 19.52 4.21
N LYS A 76 -5.63 19.52 3.53
CA LYS A 76 -5.35 20.40 2.37
C LYS A 76 -6.32 20.20 1.21
N PHE A 77 -6.95 19.02 1.11
CA PHE A 77 -7.86 18.66 0.03
C PHE A 77 -9.30 18.48 0.49
N GLU A 78 -9.59 18.68 1.78
CA GLU A 78 -10.95 18.54 2.32
C GLU A 78 -11.86 19.62 1.74
N GLY A 79 -13.01 19.22 1.19
CA GLY A 79 -13.97 20.13 0.55
C GLY A 79 -13.61 20.58 -0.88
N SER A 80 -12.43 20.23 -1.39
CA SER A 80 -12.03 20.55 -2.76
C SER A 80 -12.42 19.43 -3.74
N ARG A 81 -13.12 19.77 -4.84
CA ARG A 81 -13.46 18.83 -5.92
C ARG A 81 -12.65 19.18 -7.16
N GLN A 82 -11.61 18.40 -7.45
CA GLN A 82 -10.80 18.55 -8.66
C GLN A 82 -11.19 17.54 -9.74
N LEU A 83 -11.23 18.00 -10.99
CA LEU A 83 -11.48 17.16 -12.16
C LEU A 83 -10.22 16.34 -12.47
N VAL A 84 -10.36 15.02 -12.49
CA VAL A 84 -9.28 14.09 -12.86
C VAL A 84 -9.23 13.97 -14.37
N THR A 85 -8.12 14.39 -14.99
CA THR A 85 -7.86 14.06 -16.39
C THR A 85 -7.11 12.73 -16.49
N GLY A 86 -7.35 11.94 -17.54
CA GLY A 86 -6.79 10.59 -17.70
C GLY A 86 -5.26 10.52 -17.64
N ALA A 87 -4.57 11.58 -18.10
CA ALA A 87 -3.12 11.70 -17.98
C ALA A 87 -2.64 11.80 -16.52
N GLN A 88 -3.38 12.50 -15.65
CA GLN A 88 -3.05 12.57 -14.22
C GLN A 88 -3.37 11.26 -13.48
N ALA A 89 -4.35 10.48 -13.95
CA ALA A 89 -4.65 9.17 -13.37
C ALA A 89 -3.52 8.16 -13.61
N GLN A 90 -2.86 8.20 -14.78
CA GLN A 90 -1.72 7.33 -15.10
C GLN A 90 -0.43 7.72 -14.40
N ALA A 91 -0.22 9.02 -14.13
CA ALA A 91 1.01 9.49 -13.50
C ALA A 91 1.10 9.19 -12.00
N GLY A 92 0.05 8.65 -11.36
CA GLY A 92 0.01 8.40 -9.91
C GLY A 92 0.05 9.67 -9.05
N SER A 93 0.31 10.83 -9.67
CA SER A 93 0.40 12.16 -9.08
C SER A 93 -0.97 12.84 -9.01
N PHE A 94 -2.01 12.04 -8.79
CA PHE A 94 -3.34 12.56 -8.54
C PHE A 94 -3.29 13.37 -7.24
N SER A 95 -3.72 14.62 -7.26
CA SER A 95 -3.60 15.52 -6.10
C SER A 95 -4.31 15.00 -4.85
N ALA A 96 -5.29 14.10 -5.00
CA ALA A 96 -5.99 13.48 -3.88
C ALA A 96 -5.29 12.23 -3.31
N ALA A 97 -4.09 11.87 -3.78
CA ALA A 97 -3.39 10.69 -3.31
C ALA A 97 -2.28 11.05 -2.30
N TYR A 98 -2.33 10.45 -1.13
CA TYR A 98 -1.34 10.58 -0.06
C TYR A 98 -0.12 9.71 -0.36
N HIS A 99 1.08 10.30 -0.33
CA HIS A 99 2.32 9.58 -0.59
C HIS A 99 3.11 9.33 0.70
N CYS A 100 3.63 8.11 0.85
CA CYS A 100 4.54 7.78 1.95
C CYS A 100 5.97 7.67 1.45
N LYS A 101 6.87 8.53 1.96
CA LYS A 101 8.29 8.60 1.55
C LYS A 101 9.13 7.39 1.99
N VAL A 102 8.70 6.66 3.01
CA VAL A 102 9.46 5.52 3.57
C VAL A 102 9.14 4.22 2.83
N CYS A 103 7.91 4.12 2.30
CA CYS A 103 7.38 2.88 1.71
C CYS A 103 7.19 2.98 0.20
N ASP A 104 7.43 4.16 -0.39
CA ASP A 104 7.20 4.49 -1.80
C ASP A 104 5.84 4.02 -2.33
N CYS A 105 4.79 4.21 -1.52
CA CYS A 105 3.43 3.85 -1.90
C CYS A 105 2.50 5.07 -1.93
N VAL A 106 1.55 5.00 -2.87
CA VAL A 106 0.51 6.00 -3.08
C VAL A 106 -0.80 5.43 -2.53
N LEU A 107 -1.36 6.12 -1.53
CA LEU A 107 -2.58 5.74 -0.82
C LEU A 107 -3.68 6.74 -1.17
N ARG A 108 -4.88 6.25 -1.47
CA ARG A 108 -5.98 7.08 -2.00
C ARG A 108 -6.75 7.82 -0.91
N ASP A 109 -6.79 7.26 0.30
CA ASP A 109 -7.60 7.78 1.40
C ASP A 109 -6.73 8.22 2.58
N SER A 110 -7.17 9.25 3.30
CA SER A 110 -6.51 9.78 4.50
C SER A 110 -6.49 8.73 5.61
N ALA A 111 -7.60 8.03 5.82
CA ALA A 111 -7.70 6.95 6.82
C ALA A 111 -6.71 5.82 6.52
N ASN A 112 -6.59 5.43 5.25
CA ASN A 112 -5.63 4.39 4.83
C ASN A 112 -4.18 4.88 4.98
N TYR A 113 -3.93 6.17 4.75
CA TYR A 113 -2.62 6.78 4.99
C TYR A 113 -2.21 6.76 6.46
N LEU A 114 -3.14 7.06 7.37
CA LEU A 114 -2.90 6.97 8.82
C LEU A 114 -2.64 5.53 9.27
N LEU A 115 -3.42 4.57 8.79
CA LEU A 115 -3.21 3.15 9.06
C LEU A 115 -1.87 2.66 8.50
N HIS A 116 -1.44 3.19 7.37
CA HIS A 116 -0.17 2.86 6.75
C HIS A 116 1.02 3.34 7.58
N ILE A 117 1.03 4.61 7.99
CA ILE A 117 2.11 5.18 8.81
C ILE A 117 2.19 4.49 10.17
N ASN A 118 1.05 4.18 10.77
CA ASN A 118 1.01 3.43 12.04
C ASN A 118 1.24 1.93 11.85
N GLY A 119 1.40 1.46 10.61
CA GLY A 119 1.53 0.06 10.27
C GLY A 119 2.86 -0.55 10.70
N ARG A 120 2.84 -1.86 11.00
CA ARG A 120 4.03 -2.64 11.41
C ARG A 120 5.18 -2.53 10.40
N LYS A 121 4.86 -2.53 9.10
CA LYS A 121 5.86 -2.48 8.02
C LYS A 121 6.56 -1.11 7.98
N HIS A 122 5.80 -0.03 8.07
CA HIS A 122 6.33 1.33 8.08
C HIS A 122 7.23 1.57 9.30
N ASN A 123 6.73 1.25 10.50
CA ASN A 123 7.51 1.39 11.74
C ASN A 123 8.77 0.52 11.75
N ARG A 124 8.71 -0.68 11.16
CA ARG A 124 9.88 -1.56 11.02
C ARG A 124 10.97 -0.96 10.14
N MET A 125 10.62 -0.22 9.09
CA MET A 125 11.59 0.48 8.22
C MET A 125 12.18 1.72 8.89
N LEU A 126 11.41 2.38 9.77
CA LEU A 126 11.90 3.46 10.63
C LEU A 126 12.80 2.98 11.79
N GLY A 127 12.97 1.66 11.96
CA GLY A 127 13.77 1.11 13.06
C GLY A 127 13.07 1.11 14.42
N MET A 128 11.77 1.42 14.46
CA MET A 128 10.95 1.39 15.67
C MET A 128 10.18 0.07 15.79
N SER A 129 9.94 -0.38 17.02
CA SER A 129 8.98 -1.42 17.33
C SER A 129 7.60 -0.81 17.60
N MET A 130 6.52 -1.54 17.33
CA MET A 130 5.18 -1.09 17.72
C MET A 130 4.91 -1.19 19.24
N ARG A 131 5.91 -1.54 20.04
CA ARG A 131 5.74 -1.66 21.49
C ARG A 131 6.02 -0.29 22.12
N ALA A 132 4.99 0.27 22.74
CA ALA A 132 5.13 1.49 23.54
C ALA A 132 5.72 1.17 24.91
N GLU A 133 6.49 2.10 25.47
CA GLU A 133 6.98 2.01 26.85
C GLU A 133 5.84 2.23 27.85
N ARG A 134 6.00 1.66 29.04
CA ARG A 134 5.06 1.86 30.15
C ARG A 134 5.42 3.17 30.84
N SER A 135 4.45 4.06 30.98
CA SER A 135 4.65 5.35 31.63
C SER A 135 4.82 5.21 33.15
N THR A 136 5.73 6.00 33.72
CA THR A 136 5.94 6.10 35.19
C THR A 136 4.96 7.08 35.83
N LEU A 137 4.80 7.02 37.16
CA LEU A 137 3.89 7.93 37.89
C LEU A 137 4.32 9.41 37.77
N GLU A 138 5.63 9.66 37.69
CA GLU A 138 6.18 11.02 37.58
C GLU A 138 5.90 11.61 36.19
N GLU A 139 6.08 10.83 35.12
CA GLU A 139 5.72 11.24 33.76
C GLU A 139 4.24 11.59 33.60
N VAL A 140 3.37 10.83 34.28
CA VAL A 140 1.93 11.08 34.24
C VAL A 140 1.60 12.40 34.93
N LYS A 141 2.18 12.68 36.10
CA LYS A 141 2.00 13.97 36.80
C LYS A 141 2.47 15.14 35.94
N ALA A 142 3.68 15.07 35.38
CA ALA A 142 4.22 16.11 34.51
C ALA A 142 3.33 16.37 33.28
N ARG A 143 2.74 15.33 32.68
CA ARG A 143 1.78 15.50 31.56
C ARG A 143 0.47 16.14 32.00
N PHE A 144 -0.04 15.82 33.19
CA PHE A 144 -1.25 16.44 33.71
C PHE A 144 -1.05 17.94 33.96
N ASP A 145 0.10 18.32 34.49
CA ASP A 145 0.43 19.73 34.73
C ASP A 145 0.57 20.49 33.41
N ALA A 146 1.32 19.96 32.43
CA ALA A 146 1.45 20.56 31.11
C ALA A 146 0.10 20.72 30.38
N HIS A 147 -0.79 19.73 30.47
CA HIS A 147 -2.13 19.84 29.88
C HIS A 147 -3.04 20.81 30.63
N ARG A 148 -2.83 21.02 31.93
CA ARG A 148 -3.55 22.05 32.69
C ARG A 148 -3.17 23.44 32.19
N GLU A 149 -1.87 23.70 32.07
CA GLU A 149 -1.34 24.96 31.56
C GLU A 149 -1.79 25.22 30.10
N GLU A 150 -1.76 24.20 29.24
CA GLU A 150 -2.25 24.30 27.87
C GLU A 150 -3.75 24.61 27.83
N ARG A 151 -4.56 23.98 28.69
CA ARG A 151 -6.00 24.26 28.79
C ARG A 151 -6.27 25.66 29.30
N ASP A 152 -5.53 26.12 30.30
CA ASP A 152 -5.70 27.46 30.86
C ASP A 152 -5.26 28.54 29.85
N SER A 153 -4.19 28.29 29.09
CA SER A 153 -3.73 29.18 28.02
C SER A 153 -4.68 29.22 26.81
N SER A 154 -5.22 28.07 26.40
CA SER A 154 -6.19 27.99 25.30
C SER A 154 -7.53 28.57 25.71
N ALA A 155 -8.00 28.34 26.95
CA ALA A 155 -9.18 29.00 27.51
C ALA A 155 -9.03 30.52 27.60
N ALA A 156 -7.83 31.03 27.92
CA ALA A 156 -7.54 32.46 27.91
C ALA A 156 -7.58 33.05 26.48
N SER A 157 -7.13 32.31 25.47
CA SER A 157 -7.18 32.74 24.06
C SER A 157 -8.59 32.64 23.44
N GLU A 158 -9.40 31.68 23.90
CA GLU A 158 -10.77 31.45 23.43
C GLU A 158 -11.80 32.34 24.15
N ALA A 159 -11.37 33.08 25.19
CA ALA A 159 -12.16 34.12 25.88
C ALA A 159 -12.33 35.43 25.08
N THR A 160 -12.34 35.36 23.75
CA THR A 160 -13.01 36.39 22.94
C THR A 160 -14.50 36.11 23.08
N PRO A 161 -15.35 37.06 23.53
CA PRO A 161 -16.72 36.75 23.91
C PRO A 161 -17.53 36.26 22.71
N ARG A 162 -17.66 34.93 22.60
CA ARG A 162 -18.56 34.28 21.65
C ARG A 162 -19.98 34.65 22.07
N ALA A 163 -20.59 35.57 21.32
CA ALA A 163 -21.94 36.05 21.56
C ALA A 163 -22.88 34.85 21.78
N PRO A 164 -23.73 34.88 22.83
CA PRO A 164 -24.64 33.77 23.09
C PRO A 164 -25.55 33.56 21.88
N SER A 165 -25.53 32.34 21.36
CA SER A 165 -26.49 31.86 20.36
C SER A 165 -27.91 32.20 20.83
N ARG A 166 -28.55 33.13 20.13
CA ARG A 166 -29.97 33.45 20.33
C ARG A 166 -30.76 32.19 19.98
N ARG A 167 -31.11 31.38 20.98
CA ARG A 167 -32.26 30.48 20.88
C ARG A 167 -33.48 31.36 20.64
N GLY A 168 -33.96 31.38 19.40
CA GLY A 168 -35.21 32.04 19.06
C GLY A 168 -36.36 31.45 19.89
N PRO A 169 -37.37 32.24 20.26
CA PRO A 169 -38.53 31.73 20.97
C PRO A 169 -39.19 30.63 20.12
N GLY A 170 -39.33 29.43 20.70
CA GLY A 170 -40.01 28.31 20.06
C GLY A 170 -41.43 28.71 19.68
N ALA A 171 -41.81 28.44 18.43
CA ALA A 171 -43.18 28.59 17.97
C ALA A 171 -44.10 27.69 18.83
N PRO A 172 -45.25 28.21 19.31
CA PRO A 172 -46.17 27.38 20.08
C PRO A 172 -46.77 26.31 19.16
N ALA A 173 -46.76 25.06 19.63
CA ALA A 173 -47.39 23.93 18.95
C ALA A 173 -48.90 24.17 18.85
N THR A 174 -49.38 24.52 17.66
CA THR A 174 -50.82 24.52 17.35
C THR A 174 -51.31 23.07 17.33
N ARG A 175 -52.05 22.67 18.37
CA ARG A 175 -52.78 21.39 18.37
C ARG A 175 -53.83 21.44 17.26
N LEU A 176 -53.67 20.63 16.22
CA LEU A 176 -54.76 20.30 15.30
C LEU A 176 -55.85 19.63 16.15
N ARG A 177 -56.99 20.30 16.32
CA ARG A 177 -58.19 19.66 16.83
C ARG A 177 -58.80 18.88 15.68
N ASP A 178 -58.79 17.56 15.80
CA ASP A 178 -59.60 16.67 14.98
C ASP A 178 -61.07 17.00 15.20
N THR A 179 -61.67 17.70 14.24
CA THR A 179 -63.13 17.80 14.13
C THR A 179 -63.59 16.69 13.20
N CYS A 180 -64.01 15.58 13.78
CA CYS A 180 -64.99 14.71 13.15
C CYS A 180 -66.29 15.51 12.93
N ASN A 181 -66.70 15.68 11.67
CA ASN A 181 -68.10 15.61 11.22
C ASN A 181 -68.17 15.73 9.68
N ARG A 182 -68.17 14.59 8.96
CA ARG A 182 -69.35 14.01 8.28
C ARG A 182 -68.92 12.88 7.34
#